data_AF-A0A3D1TH14-F1
#
_entry.id   AF-A0A3D1TH14-F1
#
_cell.length_a   1.000
_cell.length_b   1.000
_cell.length_c   1.000
_cell.angle_alpha   90.00
_cell.angle_beta   90.00
_cell.angle_gamma   90.00
#
_symmetry.space_group_name_H-M   'P 1'
#
loop_
_entity.id
_entity.type
_entity.pdbx_description
1 polymer ?
#
loop_
_entity_poly.entity_id
_entity_poly.type
_entity_poly.pdbx_seq_one_letter_code
_entity_poly.pdbx_strand_id
1 'polypeptide(L)'
;MSSVSKSVLPTIVLFGSCTLAAVSGPLYRAPEGYYATPYYQSGQVINAFTLADAGALWINEGNRFFGLAPDGIESDFYTDPGLVFPSFLGYSADGRLLIGESFAGQLWSLDPAADASQEPVVLASLPGLFDGVAWDDQTWLVSANTAPFPGADNQIFAVDLETGEASPLVQTGGYSGPLVRTGDGGIIYGTADMGASALWAWSQESLLEWMESGVAGGLEDGLKLADGLPAMSGLALGDDPTRDLFVTSWEGPVLRFDL
;
A
#
# COMPACT_ATOMS: atom_id res chain seq x y z
N MET A 1 -37.87 29.37 57.88
CA MET A 1 -37.06 29.74 56.70
C MET A 1 -35.98 28.68 56.56
N SER A 2 -36.19 27.73 55.66
CA SER A 2 -35.28 26.60 55.38
C SER A 2 -34.62 26.88 54.04
N SER A 3 -33.29 26.95 54.01
CA SER A 3 -32.49 27.14 52.81
C SER A 3 -32.30 25.79 52.11
N VAL A 4 -32.83 25.67 50.89
CA VAL A 4 -32.58 24.54 50.00
C VAL A 4 -31.25 24.76 49.30
N SER A 5 -30.24 23.98 49.67
CA SER A 5 -28.98 23.84 48.93
C SER A 5 -29.23 23.01 47.68
N LYS A 6 -29.09 23.62 46.49
CA LYS A 6 -29.05 22.89 45.21
C LYS A 6 -27.68 22.24 45.08
N SER A 7 -27.61 20.91 45.21
CA SER A 7 -26.42 20.14 44.86
C SER A 7 -26.26 20.16 43.34
N VAL A 8 -25.24 20.84 42.84
CA VAL A 8 -24.77 20.69 41.46
C VAL A 8 -24.01 19.36 41.43
N LEU A 9 -24.60 18.34 40.81
CA LEU A 9 -23.89 17.09 40.51
C LEU A 9 -22.85 17.40 39.42
N PRO A 10 -21.58 17.00 39.57
CA PRO A 10 -20.64 17.07 38.46
C PRO A 10 -21.16 16.14 37.35
N THR A 11 -21.32 16.69 36.15
CA THR A 11 -21.50 15.88 34.94
C THR A 11 -20.21 15.11 34.73
N ILE A 12 -20.22 13.83 35.07
CA ILE A 12 -19.15 12.91 34.70
C ILE A 12 -19.32 12.68 33.19
N VAL A 13 -18.49 13.36 32.40
CA VAL A 13 -18.27 13.00 31.00
C VAL A 13 -17.51 11.67 31.03
N LEU A 14 -18.21 10.57 30.77
CA LEU A 14 -17.61 9.29 30.46
C LEU A 14 -16.89 9.45 29.11
N PHE A 15 -15.58 9.73 29.14
CA PHE A 15 -14.72 9.34 28.03
C PHE A 15 -14.80 7.83 27.97
N GLY A 16 -15.42 7.29 26.92
CA GLY A 16 -15.33 5.88 26.60
C GLY A 16 -13.85 5.55 26.47
N SER A 17 -13.30 4.89 27.49
CA SER A 17 -11.99 4.29 27.40
C SER A 17 -12.09 3.20 26.34
N CYS A 18 -11.69 3.50 25.11
CA CYS A 18 -11.17 2.45 24.25
C CYS A 18 -10.00 1.84 25.02
N THR A 19 -10.22 0.67 25.59
CA THR A 19 -9.18 -0.19 26.09
C THR A 19 -8.22 -0.41 24.92
N LEU A 20 -7.11 0.31 24.90
CA LEU A 20 -5.94 -0.08 24.12
C LEU A 20 -5.63 -1.51 24.58
N ALA A 21 -5.90 -2.49 23.72
CA ALA A 21 -5.29 -3.79 23.91
C ALA A 21 -3.78 -3.54 23.96
N ALA A 22 -3.14 -3.99 25.03
CA ALA A 22 -1.70 -3.87 25.16
C ALA A 22 -1.05 -4.61 23.99
N VAL A 23 -0.49 -3.84 23.04
CA VAL A 23 0.19 -4.36 21.86
C VAL A 23 1.47 -5.05 22.33
N SER A 24 1.44 -6.38 22.46
CA SER A 24 2.63 -7.19 22.68
C SER A 24 3.21 -7.59 21.32
N GLY A 25 3.78 -6.61 20.62
CA GLY A 25 4.69 -6.79 19.50
C GLY A 25 5.98 -6.00 19.80
N PRO A 26 7.08 -6.21 19.05
CA PRO A 26 8.23 -5.33 19.17
C PRO A 26 7.75 -3.88 19.00
N LEU A 27 7.97 -3.04 20.00
CA LEU A 27 7.64 -1.61 19.97
C LEU A 27 8.41 -0.98 18.80
N TYR A 28 7.71 -0.79 17.68
CA TYR A 28 8.26 -0.08 16.54
C TYR A 28 8.57 1.36 16.96
N ARG A 29 9.82 1.79 16.78
CA ARG A 29 10.18 3.21 16.88
C ARG A 29 10.12 3.78 15.47
N ALA A 30 9.18 4.70 15.26
CA ALA A 30 9.19 5.56 14.08
C ALA A 30 10.56 6.27 13.96
N PRO A 31 11.04 6.55 12.73
CA PRO A 31 12.22 7.37 12.54
C PRO A 31 12.07 8.74 13.21
N GLU A 32 13.18 9.40 13.48
CA GLU A 32 13.18 10.72 14.12
C GLU A 32 12.35 11.71 13.28
N GLY A 33 11.39 12.38 13.92
CA GLY A 33 10.45 13.31 13.26
C GLY A 33 9.10 12.71 12.88
N TYR A 34 8.94 11.38 12.94
CA TYR A 34 7.69 10.70 12.58
C TYR A 34 6.94 10.18 13.82
N TYR A 35 5.61 10.21 13.75
CA TYR A 35 4.73 9.51 14.69
C TYR A 35 4.07 8.34 13.97
N ALA A 36 4.34 7.12 14.44
CA ALA A 36 3.69 5.91 13.94
C ALA A 36 2.63 5.43 14.93
N THR A 37 1.40 5.26 14.46
CA THR A 37 0.32 4.65 15.25
C THR A 37 -0.15 3.36 14.58
N PRO A 38 -0.29 2.25 15.34
CA PRO A 38 -0.92 1.05 14.80
C PRO A 38 -2.35 1.35 14.36
N TYR A 39 -2.66 1.10 13.10
CA TYR A 39 -3.99 1.32 12.52
C TYR A 39 -4.79 0.01 12.45
N TYR A 40 -4.17 -1.06 11.96
CA TYR A 40 -4.75 -2.39 11.92
C TYR A 40 -3.67 -3.44 12.23
N GLN A 41 -4.06 -4.51 12.93
CA GLN A 41 -3.21 -5.65 13.24
C GLN A 41 -3.99 -6.94 13.00
N SER A 42 -3.53 -7.72 12.02
CA SER A 42 -4.02 -9.09 11.82
C SER A 42 -3.30 -10.08 12.73
N GLY A 43 -3.94 -11.22 12.99
CA GLY A 43 -3.29 -12.40 13.55
C GLY A 43 -2.55 -13.25 12.51
N GLN A 44 -2.62 -12.88 11.23
CA GLN A 44 -1.94 -13.51 10.10
C GLN A 44 -1.06 -12.49 9.34
N VAL A 45 -0.31 -12.98 8.36
CA VAL A 45 0.51 -12.16 7.47
C VAL A 45 -0.37 -11.38 6.49
N ILE A 46 -0.23 -10.05 6.53
CA ILE A 46 -0.79 -9.14 5.51
C ILE A 46 0.24 -9.06 4.39
N ASN A 47 -0.09 -9.60 3.21
CA ASN A 47 0.82 -9.48 2.07
C ASN A 47 0.73 -8.07 1.47
N ALA A 48 -0.50 -7.56 1.35
CA ALA A 48 -0.78 -6.30 0.68
C ALA A 48 -2.02 -5.61 1.26
N PHE A 49 -2.07 -4.29 1.13
CA PHE A 49 -3.26 -3.51 1.42
C PHE A 49 -3.31 -2.26 0.55
N THR A 50 -4.50 -1.69 0.39
CA THR A 50 -4.72 -0.37 -0.19
C THR A 50 -5.87 0.34 0.52
N LEU A 51 -5.99 1.64 0.32
CA LEU A 51 -7.11 2.43 0.81
C LEU A 51 -8.14 2.57 -0.30
N ALA A 52 -9.38 2.18 0.01
CA ALA A 52 -10.53 2.41 -0.84
C ALA A 52 -11.21 3.73 -0.48
N ASP A 53 -12.12 4.16 -1.35
CA ASP A 53 -12.97 5.33 -1.11
C ASP A 53 -13.65 5.26 0.27
N ALA A 54 -13.80 6.41 0.91
CA ALA A 54 -14.35 6.58 2.27
C ALA A 54 -13.49 5.99 3.41
N GLY A 55 -12.20 5.74 3.17
CA GLY A 55 -11.22 5.37 4.20
C GLY A 55 -11.30 3.91 4.65
N ALA A 56 -11.95 3.04 3.87
CA ALA A 56 -11.90 1.60 4.10
C ALA A 56 -10.55 1.03 3.67
N LEU A 57 -10.01 0.06 4.39
CA LEU A 57 -8.83 -0.70 3.94
C LEU A 57 -9.27 -1.90 3.13
N TRP A 58 -8.67 -2.11 1.97
CA TRP A 58 -8.75 -3.37 1.26
C TRP A 58 -7.48 -4.15 1.54
N ILE A 59 -7.63 -5.35 2.06
CA ILE A 59 -6.54 -6.13 2.65
C ILE A 59 -6.50 -7.48 1.97
N ASN A 60 -5.28 -7.91 1.63
CA ASN A 60 -5.00 -9.30 1.33
C ASN A 60 -4.25 -9.94 2.50
N GLU A 61 -4.82 -11.04 2.99
CA GLU A 61 -4.28 -11.86 4.07
C GLU A 61 -4.17 -13.30 3.56
N GLY A 62 -2.96 -13.70 3.17
CA GLY A 62 -2.75 -14.97 2.47
C GLY A 62 -3.54 -15.03 1.17
N ASN A 63 -4.57 -15.88 1.13
CA ASN A 63 -5.43 -16.09 -0.03
C ASN A 63 -6.82 -15.44 0.08
N ARG A 64 -7.07 -14.70 1.16
CA ARG A 64 -8.33 -14.02 1.47
C ARG A 64 -8.21 -12.52 1.15
N PHE A 65 -9.24 -11.95 0.55
CA PHE A 65 -9.35 -10.51 0.33
C PHE A 65 -10.64 -9.99 0.95
N PHE A 66 -10.49 -8.96 1.77
CA PHE A 66 -11.59 -8.36 2.51
C PHE A 66 -11.40 -6.86 2.66
N GLY A 67 -12.53 -6.17 2.76
CA GLY A 67 -12.59 -4.76 3.14
C GLY A 67 -12.74 -4.64 4.65
N LEU A 68 -12.04 -3.68 5.25
CA LEU A 68 -12.22 -3.25 6.63
C LEU A 68 -12.72 -1.80 6.62
N ALA A 69 -13.97 -1.61 7.00
CA ALA A 69 -14.56 -0.28 7.11
C ALA A 69 -13.95 0.52 8.28
N PRO A 70 -14.03 1.87 8.27
CA PRO A 70 -13.51 2.69 9.37
C PRO A 70 -14.10 2.40 10.76
N ASP A 71 -15.29 1.80 10.82
CA ASP A 71 -15.94 1.35 12.05
C ASP A 71 -15.48 -0.05 12.53
N GLY A 72 -14.56 -0.67 11.79
CA GLY A 72 -13.96 -1.97 12.08
C GLY A 72 -14.75 -3.16 11.54
N ILE A 73 -15.80 -2.93 10.73
CA ILE A 73 -16.56 -4.03 10.12
C ILE A 73 -15.78 -4.62 8.94
N GLU A 74 -15.50 -5.92 9.01
CA GLU A 74 -14.93 -6.70 7.91
C GLU A 74 -16.01 -7.14 6.91
N SER A 75 -15.65 -7.16 5.63
CA SER A 75 -16.49 -7.68 4.54
C SER A 75 -15.62 -8.41 3.52
N ASP A 76 -15.75 -9.74 3.49
CA ASP A 76 -15.11 -10.57 2.47
C ASP A 76 -15.69 -10.30 1.08
N PHE A 77 -14.82 -10.17 0.09
CA PHE A 77 -15.24 -10.05 -1.31
C PHE A 77 -14.59 -11.08 -2.24
N TYR A 78 -13.46 -11.68 -1.85
CA TYR A 78 -12.82 -12.71 -2.67
C TYR A 78 -11.93 -13.65 -1.86
N THR A 79 -11.85 -14.92 -2.28
CA THR A 79 -10.90 -15.91 -1.74
C THR A 79 -10.54 -16.89 -2.84
N ASP A 80 -9.25 -17.11 -3.05
CA ASP A 80 -8.78 -18.03 -4.08
C ASP A 80 -7.68 -18.96 -3.53
N PRO A 81 -7.97 -20.26 -3.34
CA PRO A 81 -7.00 -21.21 -2.83
C PRO A 81 -5.82 -21.49 -3.78
N GLY A 82 -5.90 -21.03 -5.03
CA GLY A 82 -4.84 -21.15 -6.03
C GLY A 82 -3.75 -20.07 -5.91
N LEU A 83 -3.98 -19.01 -5.13
CA LEU A 83 -3.00 -17.94 -4.94
C LEU A 83 -1.84 -18.41 -4.08
N VAL A 84 -0.63 -18.04 -4.52
CA VAL A 84 0.62 -18.41 -3.89
C VAL A 84 1.23 -17.20 -3.19
N PHE A 85 1.35 -16.06 -3.88
CA PHE A 85 1.90 -14.83 -3.34
C PHE A 85 1.32 -13.57 -3.99
N PRO A 86 0.11 -13.14 -3.57
CA PRO A 86 -0.45 -11.84 -3.93
C PRO A 86 0.33 -10.72 -3.22
N SER A 87 1.24 -10.04 -3.93
CA SER A 87 2.24 -9.13 -3.35
C SER A 87 1.76 -7.70 -3.16
N PHE A 88 0.82 -7.22 -3.98
CA PHE A 88 0.29 -5.86 -3.84
C PHE A 88 -1.19 -5.76 -4.19
N LEU A 89 -1.81 -4.69 -3.71
CA LEU A 89 -3.15 -4.24 -4.05
C LEU A 89 -3.11 -2.81 -4.56
N GLY A 90 -3.60 -2.59 -5.77
CA GLY A 90 -3.87 -1.26 -6.33
C GLY A 90 -5.36 -1.01 -6.45
N TYR A 91 -5.75 0.25 -6.40
CA TYR A 91 -7.12 0.70 -6.62
C TYR A 91 -7.16 1.56 -7.88
N SER A 92 -7.96 1.17 -8.88
CA SER A 92 -8.15 1.97 -10.09
C SER A 92 -9.27 3.00 -9.91
N ALA A 93 -9.26 4.06 -10.73
CA ALA A 93 -10.25 5.12 -10.65
C ALA A 93 -11.70 4.65 -10.95
N ASP A 94 -11.85 3.52 -11.65
CA ASP A 94 -13.15 2.88 -11.93
C ASP A 94 -13.60 1.89 -10.84
N GLY A 95 -12.89 1.83 -9.70
CA GLY A 95 -13.28 1.05 -8.53
C GLY A 95 -12.82 -0.41 -8.54
N ARG A 96 -11.95 -0.81 -9.48
CA ARG A 96 -11.43 -2.17 -9.54
C ARG A 96 -10.22 -2.34 -8.64
N LEU A 97 -10.13 -3.51 -8.05
CA LEU A 97 -8.91 -4.01 -7.45
C LEU A 97 -7.97 -4.50 -8.49
N LEU A 98 -6.72 -4.16 -8.26
CA LEU A 98 -5.59 -4.59 -9.01
C LEU A 98 -4.72 -5.41 -8.10
N ILE A 99 -4.31 -6.57 -8.56
CA ILE A 99 -3.62 -7.52 -7.71
C ILE A 99 -2.43 -8.05 -8.50
N GLY A 100 -1.28 -8.14 -7.85
CA GLY A 100 -0.10 -8.80 -8.39
C GLY A 100 0.07 -10.16 -7.78
N GLU A 101 -0.05 -11.22 -8.57
CA GLU A 101 0.39 -12.56 -8.19
C GLU A 101 1.85 -12.73 -8.63
N SER A 102 2.77 -12.51 -7.71
CA SER A 102 4.20 -12.44 -8.00
C SER A 102 4.83 -13.79 -8.38
N PHE A 103 4.29 -14.92 -7.93
CA PHE A 103 4.89 -16.24 -8.20
C PHE A 103 4.37 -16.86 -9.50
N ALA A 104 3.12 -16.59 -9.85
CA ALA A 104 2.51 -16.90 -11.13
C ALA A 104 2.91 -15.89 -12.20
N GLY A 105 3.48 -14.74 -11.82
CA GLY A 105 3.85 -13.69 -12.75
C GLY A 105 2.63 -13.00 -13.34
N GLN A 106 1.51 -12.94 -12.62
CA GLN A 106 0.22 -12.51 -13.17
C GLN A 106 -0.25 -11.21 -12.56
N LEU A 107 -0.58 -10.26 -13.42
CA LEU A 107 -1.32 -9.07 -13.07
C LEU A 107 -2.80 -9.32 -13.32
N TRP A 108 -3.64 -9.13 -12.32
CA TRP A 108 -5.06 -9.42 -12.39
C TRP A 108 -5.88 -8.22 -11.89
N SER A 109 -7.10 -8.11 -12.41
CA SER A 109 -8.10 -7.18 -11.92
C SER A 109 -9.32 -7.92 -11.40
N LEU A 110 -9.91 -7.36 -10.36
CA LEU A 110 -11.09 -7.86 -9.68
C LEU A 110 -12.04 -6.68 -9.43
N ASP A 111 -13.34 -6.88 -9.64
CA ASP A 111 -14.35 -5.93 -9.17
C ASP A 111 -14.87 -6.43 -7.81
N PRO A 112 -14.55 -5.76 -6.70
CA PRO A 112 -14.99 -6.21 -5.38
C PRO A 112 -16.47 -5.91 -5.09
N ALA A 113 -17.14 -5.12 -5.93
CA ALA A 113 -18.58 -4.95 -5.89
C ALA A 113 -19.33 -6.00 -6.71
N ALA A 114 -18.61 -6.82 -7.50
CA ALA A 114 -19.21 -7.90 -8.26
C ALA A 114 -19.68 -9.06 -7.38
N ASP A 115 -20.47 -9.93 -7.98
CA ASP A 115 -20.84 -11.21 -7.37
C ASP A 115 -19.56 -12.01 -7.06
N ALA A 116 -19.51 -12.67 -5.90
CA ALA A 116 -18.37 -13.49 -5.46
C ALA A 116 -18.01 -14.64 -6.43
N SER A 117 -18.89 -14.96 -7.38
CA SER A 117 -18.65 -15.90 -8.48
C SER A 117 -17.87 -15.32 -9.67
N GLN A 118 -17.62 -14.00 -9.70
CA GLN A 118 -16.83 -13.38 -10.74
C GLN A 118 -15.36 -13.76 -10.61
N GLU A 119 -14.87 -14.48 -11.62
CA GLU A 119 -13.45 -14.76 -11.76
C GLU A 119 -12.68 -13.46 -12.08
N PRO A 120 -11.48 -13.30 -11.52
CA PRO A 120 -10.63 -12.19 -11.89
C PRO A 120 -10.17 -12.23 -13.35
N VAL A 121 -9.85 -11.06 -13.88
CA VAL A 121 -9.36 -10.91 -15.25
C VAL A 121 -7.85 -10.74 -15.24
N VAL A 122 -7.13 -11.66 -15.87
CA VAL A 122 -5.68 -11.52 -16.10
C VAL A 122 -5.44 -10.40 -17.12
N LEU A 123 -4.65 -9.41 -16.74
CA LEU A 123 -4.31 -8.25 -17.55
C LEU A 123 -2.97 -8.41 -18.25
N ALA A 124 -1.96 -8.92 -17.54
CA ALA A 124 -0.61 -9.07 -18.08
C ALA A 124 0.14 -10.22 -17.40
N SER A 125 1.23 -10.66 -18.03
CA SER A 125 2.20 -11.58 -17.43
C SER A 125 3.57 -10.91 -17.33
N LEU A 126 4.09 -10.79 -16.11
CA LEU A 126 5.33 -10.08 -15.81
C LEU A 126 6.34 -11.06 -15.19
N PRO A 127 7.62 -10.99 -15.59
CA PRO A 127 8.66 -11.81 -14.99
C PRO A 127 9.04 -11.27 -13.59
N GLY A 128 9.42 -12.18 -12.70
CA GLY A 128 10.00 -11.83 -11.40
C GLY A 128 8.96 -11.55 -10.32
N LEU A 129 9.45 -11.07 -9.16
CA LEU A 129 8.61 -10.57 -8.07
C LEU A 129 8.34 -9.09 -8.32
N PHE A 130 7.10 -8.67 -8.12
CA PHE A 130 6.71 -7.31 -8.44
C PHE A 130 5.65 -6.75 -7.51
N ASP A 131 5.72 -5.43 -7.36
CA ASP A 131 4.75 -4.57 -6.70
C ASP A 131 4.27 -3.54 -7.72
N GLY A 132 3.08 -2.97 -7.55
CA GLY A 132 2.53 -2.09 -8.57
C GLY A 132 1.44 -1.15 -8.09
N VAL A 133 1.14 -0.19 -8.94
CA VAL A 133 0.03 0.75 -8.78
C VAL A 133 -0.57 1.12 -10.14
N ALA A 134 -1.88 1.37 -10.17
CA ALA A 134 -2.52 1.96 -11.32
C ALA A 134 -1.93 3.36 -11.58
N TRP A 135 -1.50 3.61 -12.82
CA TRP A 135 -1.12 4.97 -13.23
C TRP A 135 -2.31 5.67 -13.88
N ASP A 136 -2.95 4.99 -14.83
CA ASP A 136 -4.21 5.38 -15.45
C ASP A 136 -4.95 4.12 -15.94
N ASP A 137 -5.98 4.30 -16.75
CA ASP A 137 -6.82 3.22 -17.23
C ASP A 137 -6.08 2.24 -18.16
N GLN A 138 -4.95 2.63 -18.74
CA GLN A 138 -4.21 1.85 -19.75
C GLN A 138 -2.74 1.59 -19.37
N THR A 139 -2.22 2.31 -18.39
CA THR A 139 -0.81 2.26 -17.97
C THR A 139 -0.71 1.95 -16.50
N TRP A 140 0.23 1.09 -16.15
CA TRP A 140 0.53 0.74 -14.77
C TRP A 140 2.00 0.94 -14.48
N LEU A 141 2.29 1.37 -13.24
CA LEU A 141 3.66 1.39 -12.75
C LEU A 141 3.93 0.17 -11.90
N VAL A 142 4.95 -0.59 -12.28
CA VAL A 142 5.30 -1.86 -11.65
C VAL A 142 6.77 -1.83 -11.22
N SER A 143 7.02 -1.91 -9.91
CA SER A 143 8.35 -2.20 -9.38
C SER A 143 8.61 -3.70 -9.49
N ALA A 144 9.56 -4.13 -10.32
CA ALA A 144 9.88 -5.54 -10.48
C ALA A 144 11.38 -5.81 -10.38
N ASN A 145 11.74 -6.88 -9.68
CA ASN A 145 13.10 -7.39 -9.68
C ASN A 145 13.34 -8.17 -10.97
N THR A 146 14.24 -7.67 -11.80
CA THR A 146 14.54 -8.26 -13.11
C THR A 146 15.68 -9.29 -13.08
N ALA A 147 16.37 -9.42 -11.95
CA ALA A 147 17.43 -10.40 -11.77
C ALA A 147 16.93 -11.67 -11.05
N PRO A 148 17.54 -12.85 -11.30
CA PRO A 148 17.27 -14.05 -10.51
C PRO A 148 17.60 -13.79 -9.03
N PHE A 149 16.70 -14.20 -8.12
CA PHE A 149 16.93 -14.08 -6.68
C PHE A 149 18.27 -14.74 -6.27
N PRO A 150 19.13 -14.09 -5.46
CA PRO A 150 18.91 -12.86 -4.69
C PRO A 150 19.45 -11.58 -5.37
N GLY A 151 19.48 -11.51 -6.72
CA GLY A 151 19.89 -10.31 -7.45
C GLY A 151 19.09 -9.08 -7.03
N ALA A 152 19.71 -7.90 -7.08
CA ALA A 152 19.18 -6.64 -6.56
C ALA A 152 19.00 -5.59 -7.66
N ASP A 153 18.54 -6.01 -8.83
CA ASP A 153 18.32 -5.15 -9.99
C ASP A 153 16.81 -4.89 -10.14
N ASN A 154 16.27 -4.09 -9.21
CA ASN A 154 14.88 -3.63 -9.28
C ASN A 154 14.75 -2.36 -10.11
N GLN A 155 13.66 -2.34 -10.87
CA GLN A 155 13.26 -1.24 -11.72
C GLN A 155 11.76 -1.01 -11.59
N ILE A 156 11.36 0.24 -11.79
CA ILE A 156 9.95 0.58 -12.03
C ILE A 156 9.75 0.59 -13.54
N PHE A 157 8.73 -0.11 -14.00
CA PHE A 157 8.29 -0.19 -15.40
C PHE A 157 6.95 0.51 -15.58
N ALA A 158 6.77 1.16 -16.72
CA ALA A 158 5.44 1.45 -17.24
C ALA A 158 4.98 0.24 -18.07
N VAL A 159 3.86 -0.36 -17.70
CA VAL A 159 3.25 -1.49 -18.40
C VAL A 159 2.01 -0.99 -19.12
N ASP A 160 2.01 -1.14 -20.45
CA ASP A 160 0.84 -0.92 -21.28
C ASP A 160 -0.09 -2.14 -21.16
N LEU A 161 -1.33 -1.92 -20.74
CA LEU A 161 -2.29 -3.01 -20.48
C LEU A 161 -2.93 -3.56 -21.75
N GLU A 162 -2.94 -2.82 -22.86
CA GLU A 162 -3.50 -3.30 -24.12
C GLU A 162 -2.57 -4.32 -24.78
N THR A 163 -1.27 -4.05 -24.72
CA THR A 163 -0.22 -4.81 -25.41
C THR A 163 0.57 -5.73 -24.47
N GLY A 164 0.60 -5.42 -23.17
CA GLY A 164 1.46 -6.07 -22.19
C GLY A 164 2.93 -5.65 -22.27
N GLU A 165 3.27 -4.64 -23.08
CA GLU A 165 4.64 -4.15 -23.21
C GLU A 165 5.08 -3.40 -21.94
N ALA A 166 6.29 -3.71 -21.45
CA ALA A 166 6.88 -3.09 -20.28
C ALA A 166 8.09 -2.22 -20.68
N SER A 167 8.03 -0.93 -20.34
CA SER A 167 9.10 0.04 -20.60
C SER A 167 9.75 0.49 -19.30
N PRO A 168 11.08 0.47 -19.17
CA PRO A 168 11.76 0.88 -17.94
C PRO A 168 11.57 2.37 -17.69
N LEU A 169 11.30 2.74 -16.44
CA LEU A 169 10.98 4.11 -16.04
C LEU A 169 11.95 4.64 -14.97
N VAL A 170 12.26 3.85 -13.95
CA VAL A 170 13.19 4.25 -12.88
C VAL A 170 14.08 3.07 -12.48
N GLN A 171 15.39 3.30 -12.44
CA GLN A 171 16.35 2.36 -11.84
C GLN A 171 16.42 2.59 -10.34
N THR A 172 15.94 1.63 -9.53
CA THR A 172 15.96 1.79 -8.06
C THR A 172 17.01 0.92 -7.40
N GLY A 173 17.33 -0.24 -8.00
CA GLY A 173 18.06 -1.32 -7.32
C GLY A 173 17.28 -1.93 -6.16
N GLY A 174 17.83 -2.99 -5.56
CA GLY A 174 17.21 -3.71 -4.43
C GLY A 174 16.20 -4.77 -4.86
N TYR A 175 15.33 -5.16 -3.93
CA TYR A 175 14.14 -5.98 -4.20
C TYR A 175 12.97 -5.12 -4.69
N SER A 176 11.90 -5.76 -5.19
CA SER A 176 10.65 -5.05 -5.50
C SER A 176 10.08 -4.42 -4.23
N GLY A 177 9.64 -3.17 -4.35
CA GLY A 177 9.08 -2.43 -3.23
C GLY A 177 7.76 -1.75 -3.59
N PRO A 178 6.93 -1.45 -2.58
CA PRO A 178 5.58 -0.96 -2.80
C PRO A 178 5.56 0.45 -3.40
N LEU A 179 4.51 0.73 -4.18
CA LEU A 179 4.27 2.04 -4.79
C LEU A 179 2.86 2.53 -4.45
N VAL A 180 2.70 3.85 -4.39
CA VAL A 180 1.40 4.50 -4.34
C VAL A 180 1.41 5.74 -5.24
N ARG A 181 0.30 5.99 -5.94
CA ARG A 181 0.12 7.17 -6.78
C ARG A 181 -0.39 8.34 -5.94
N THR A 182 0.21 9.50 -6.10
CA THR A 182 -0.21 10.73 -5.41
C THR A 182 -1.31 11.43 -6.20
N GLY A 183 -2.11 12.27 -5.52
CA GLY A 183 -3.25 12.97 -6.14
C GLY A 183 -2.86 14.01 -7.21
N ASP A 184 -1.62 14.48 -7.19
CA ASP A 184 -1.01 15.32 -8.24
C ASP A 184 -0.41 14.49 -9.39
N GLY A 185 -0.62 13.17 -9.38
CA GLY A 185 -0.20 12.26 -10.43
C GLY A 185 1.25 11.83 -10.35
N GLY A 186 1.99 12.11 -9.28
CA GLY A 186 3.30 11.49 -9.02
C GLY A 186 3.18 10.10 -8.39
N ILE A 187 4.31 9.59 -7.87
CA ILE A 187 4.33 8.39 -7.03
C ILE A 187 5.21 8.57 -5.80
N ILE A 188 4.89 7.79 -4.76
CA ILE A 188 5.80 7.46 -3.66
C ILE A 188 6.16 5.98 -3.77
N TYR A 189 7.43 5.68 -3.57
CA TYR A 189 8.01 4.34 -3.59
C TYR A 189 8.75 4.06 -2.30
N GLY A 190 8.53 2.87 -1.75
CA GLY A 190 9.30 2.35 -0.62
C GLY A 190 10.34 1.35 -1.09
N THR A 191 11.62 1.56 -0.74
CA THR A 191 12.62 0.51 -0.96
C THR A 191 12.33 -0.70 -0.07
N ALA A 192 12.53 -1.91 -0.60
CA ALA A 192 12.30 -3.16 0.13
C ALA A 192 13.62 -3.89 0.46
N ASP A 193 14.65 -3.14 0.87
CA ASP A 193 15.91 -3.75 1.27
C ASP A 193 15.79 -4.44 2.63
N MET A 194 16.52 -5.55 2.82
CA MET A 194 16.63 -6.27 4.10
C MET A 194 17.40 -5.48 5.19
N GLY A 195 17.54 -4.16 5.02
CA GLY A 195 18.21 -3.20 5.89
C GLY A 195 17.32 -1.98 6.17
N ALA A 196 17.94 -0.81 6.35
CA ALA A 196 17.20 0.44 6.51
C ALA A 196 16.57 0.86 5.18
N SER A 197 15.25 0.80 5.10
CA SER A 197 14.48 1.20 3.92
C SER A 197 14.23 2.71 3.91
N ALA A 198 13.88 3.23 2.73
CA ALA A 198 13.65 4.65 2.50
C ALA A 198 12.42 4.87 1.60
N LEU A 199 11.80 6.04 1.76
CA LEU A 199 10.73 6.53 0.90
C LEU A 199 11.28 7.54 -0.09
N TRP A 200 10.90 7.37 -1.34
CA TRP A 200 11.26 8.23 -2.46
C TRP A 200 10.02 8.70 -3.18
N ALA A 201 10.04 9.92 -3.71
CA ALA A 201 8.95 10.48 -4.49
C ALA A 201 9.44 11.03 -5.82
N TRP A 202 8.65 10.80 -6.87
CA TRP A 202 8.85 11.39 -8.20
C TRP A 202 7.58 12.11 -8.63
N SER A 203 7.76 13.27 -9.27
CA SER A 203 6.66 14.07 -9.78
C SER A 203 6.05 13.46 -11.05
N GLN A 204 4.81 13.83 -11.34
CA GLN A 204 4.16 13.45 -12.60
C GLN A 204 4.97 13.90 -13.82
N GLU A 205 5.53 15.11 -13.77
CA GLU A 205 6.30 15.70 -14.87
C GLU A 205 7.50 14.83 -15.24
N SER A 206 8.32 14.43 -14.27
CA SER A 206 9.49 13.58 -14.51
C SER A 206 9.10 12.20 -15.04
N LEU A 207 8.03 11.61 -14.49
CA LEU A 207 7.55 10.30 -14.93
C LEU A 207 7.07 10.34 -16.39
N LEU A 208 6.32 11.39 -16.78
CA LEU A 208 5.88 11.57 -18.16
C LEU A 208 7.05 11.81 -19.13
N GLU A 209 8.05 12.60 -18.72
CA GLU A 209 9.26 12.84 -19.52
C GLU A 209 10.01 11.53 -19.80
N TRP A 210 10.16 10.66 -18.80
CA TRP A 210 10.82 9.36 -18.96
C TRP A 210 10.02 8.39 -19.82
N MET A 211 8.69 8.37 -19.67
CA MET A 211 7.80 7.59 -20.54
C MET A 211 7.93 8.04 -22.01
N GLU A 212 7.95 9.34 -22.28
CA GLU A 212 8.04 9.87 -23.64
C GLU A 212 9.42 9.66 -24.26
N SER A 213 10.49 9.86 -23.48
CA SER A 213 11.86 9.74 -23.98
C SER A 213 12.35 8.29 -24.10
N GLY A 214 11.74 7.36 -23.35
CA GLY A 214 12.20 5.98 -23.22
C GLY A 214 13.53 5.84 -22.47
N VAL A 215 13.99 6.90 -21.79
CA VAL A 215 15.19 6.90 -20.97
C VAL A 215 14.78 6.93 -19.51
N ALA A 216 15.09 5.85 -18.79
CA ALA A 216 14.77 5.73 -17.38
C ALA A 216 15.59 6.70 -16.51
N GLY A 217 14.94 7.27 -15.50
CA GLY A 217 15.60 7.98 -14.40
C GLY A 217 16.28 7.03 -13.40
N GLY A 218 16.95 7.61 -12.42
CA GLY A 218 17.56 6.92 -11.28
C GLY A 218 16.87 7.22 -9.95
N LEU A 219 17.24 6.46 -8.92
CA LEU A 219 16.79 6.69 -7.55
C LEU A 219 17.16 8.12 -7.09
N GLU A 220 18.34 8.58 -7.49
CA GLU A 220 18.90 9.90 -7.20
C GLU A 220 18.12 11.07 -7.80
N ASP A 221 17.30 10.83 -8.83
CA ASP A 221 16.43 11.84 -9.43
C ASP A 221 15.15 12.07 -8.60
N GLY A 222 14.89 11.20 -7.62
CA GLY A 222 13.76 11.29 -6.72
C GLY A 222 14.02 12.13 -5.48
N LEU A 223 12.95 12.68 -4.89
CA LEU A 223 13.00 13.31 -3.58
C LEU A 223 12.96 12.23 -2.50
N LYS A 224 14.03 12.13 -1.69
CA LYS A 224 14.02 11.27 -0.50
C LYS A 224 13.15 11.89 0.60
N LEU A 225 12.05 11.23 0.94
CA LEU A 225 11.11 11.68 1.98
C LEU A 225 11.56 11.23 3.37
N ALA A 226 11.98 9.97 3.49
CA ALA A 226 12.32 9.35 4.77
C ALA A 226 13.37 8.25 4.60
N ASP A 227 14.06 7.90 5.68
CA ASP A 227 14.89 6.70 5.79
C ASP A 227 14.84 6.09 7.20
N GLY A 228 15.52 4.95 7.36
CA GLY A 228 15.48 4.19 8.61
C GLY A 228 14.16 3.44 8.82
N LEU A 229 13.41 3.24 7.74
CA LEU A 229 12.14 2.51 7.75
C LEU A 229 12.38 0.99 7.74
N PRO A 230 11.42 0.20 8.24
CA PRO A 230 11.46 -1.26 8.11
C PRO A 230 11.31 -1.63 6.64
N ALA A 231 11.67 -2.87 6.29
CA ALA A 231 11.37 -3.42 4.97
C ALA A 231 9.87 -3.30 4.70
N MET A 232 9.51 -2.51 3.68
CA MET A 232 8.12 -2.18 3.37
C MET A 232 7.54 -3.22 2.44
N SER A 233 6.32 -3.65 2.72
CA SER A 233 5.55 -4.56 1.87
C SER A 233 4.25 -3.97 1.35
N GLY A 234 3.83 -2.83 1.89
CA GLY A 234 2.62 -2.15 1.46
C GLY A 234 2.70 -0.67 1.77
N LEU A 235 2.10 0.12 0.89
CA LEU A 235 2.07 1.57 0.94
C LEU A 235 0.69 2.06 0.49
N ALA A 236 0.07 2.97 1.23
CA ALA A 236 -1.17 3.62 0.82
C ALA A 236 -1.23 5.08 1.32
N LEU A 237 -1.96 5.94 0.62
CA LEU A 237 -2.20 7.33 1.01
C LEU A 237 -3.59 7.49 1.61
N GLY A 238 -3.69 8.25 2.70
CA GLY A 238 -4.96 8.65 3.29
C GLY A 238 -5.67 9.78 2.54
N ASP A 239 -6.86 10.15 3.02
CA ASP A 239 -7.71 11.21 2.45
C ASP A 239 -7.01 12.58 2.40
N ASP A 240 -6.11 12.85 3.35
CA ASP A 240 -5.16 13.96 3.25
C ASP A 240 -3.78 13.38 2.89
N PRO A 241 -3.45 13.24 1.59
CA PRO A 241 -2.19 12.66 1.16
C PRO A 241 -0.98 13.51 1.53
N THR A 242 -1.19 14.77 1.96
CA THR A 242 -0.12 15.63 2.48
C THR A 242 0.21 15.34 3.94
N ARG A 243 -0.59 14.50 4.60
CA ARG A 243 -0.46 14.20 6.03
C ARG A 243 -0.48 12.71 6.34
N ASP A 244 -1.17 11.88 5.56
CA ASP A 244 -1.42 10.50 5.94
C ASP A 244 -0.77 9.52 4.96
N LEU A 245 0.32 8.90 5.41
CA LEU A 245 0.95 7.78 4.72
C LEU A 245 0.81 6.51 5.56
N PHE A 246 0.32 5.44 4.95
CA PHE A 246 0.18 4.14 5.58
C PHE A 246 1.24 3.19 5.05
N VAL A 247 1.93 2.50 5.95
CA VAL A 247 3.02 1.57 5.62
C VAL A 247 2.82 0.27 6.38
N THR A 248 3.15 -0.86 5.77
CA THR A 248 3.28 -2.14 6.48
C THR A 248 4.54 -2.88 6.09
N SER A 249 4.91 -3.87 6.89
CA SER A 249 5.97 -4.84 6.61
C SER A 249 5.39 -6.25 6.65
N TRP A 250 6.06 -7.25 6.05
CA TRP A 250 5.55 -8.63 5.91
C TRP A 250 5.14 -9.31 7.23
N GLU A 251 5.52 -8.78 8.40
CA GLU A 251 5.12 -9.31 9.71
C GLU A 251 4.67 -8.20 10.69
N GLY A 252 4.45 -6.98 10.18
CA GLY A 252 4.17 -5.79 10.98
C GLY A 252 2.72 -5.34 10.94
N PRO A 253 2.28 -4.48 11.89
CA PRO A 253 1.00 -3.80 11.77
C PRO A 253 0.99 -2.85 10.56
N VAL A 254 -0.20 -2.42 10.15
CA VAL A 254 -0.33 -1.22 9.31
C VAL A 254 -0.08 -0.01 10.21
N LEU A 255 0.90 0.81 9.84
CA LEU A 255 1.30 2.03 10.55
C LEU A 255 0.86 3.25 9.76
N ARG A 256 0.24 4.23 10.44
CA ARG A 256 0.03 5.57 9.89
C ARG A 256 1.18 6.48 10.28
N PHE A 257 1.75 7.17 9.30
CA PHE A 257 2.75 8.22 9.44
C PHE A 257 2.12 9.57 9.14
N ASP A 258 2.30 10.51 10.07
CA ASP A 258 2.00 11.92 9.84
C ASP A 258 3.22 12.55 9.11
N LEU A 259 3.04 12.98 7.85
CA LEU A 259 4.06 13.69 7.06
C LEU A 259 4.18 15.18 7.44
#